data_AF-A0A2E6JKT9-F1
#
_entry.id   AF-A0A2E6JKT9-F1
#
_cell.length_a   1.000
_cell.length_b   1.000
_cell.length_c   1.000
_cell.angle_alpha   90.00
_cell.angle_beta   90.00
_cell.angle_gamma   90.00
#
_symmetry.space_group_name_H-M   'P 1'
#
loop_
_entity.id
_entity.type
_entity.pdbx_description
1 polymer ?
#
loop_
_entity_poly.entity_id
_entity_poly.type
_entity_poly.pdbx_seq_one_letter_code
_entity_poly.pdbx_strand_id
1 'polypeptide(L)'
;MDCGIAGSEVVDDPRDLTIEYPIVEIFHSVQGEGARVGIPHIFVRFGNCNLRCEWCDTDFDTYAMQSSMDILEQILAFDCKRIIFTGGEPALQDLWPLHRILKRRGYELSIETNGTIALPEGLLDWICVSPKDQMYPQSKIKQRSGDELKCVYVGQDLTMYDDLIEGFSHHYLQPCYIEGESIEWNGRHFAQTEKVVKDNPRWRLSLQTHKWMGVD
;
A
#
# COMPACT_ATOMS: atom_id res chain seq x y z
N MET A 1 31.28 -36.80 -26.39
CA MET A 1 31.02 -35.36 -26.17
C MET A 1 29.53 -35.22 -26.05
N ASP A 2 29.05 -35.34 -24.82
CA ASP A 2 27.65 -35.24 -24.50
C ASP A 2 27.34 -33.75 -24.31
N CYS A 3 26.76 -33.13 -25.33
CA CYS A 3 26.37 -31.73 -25.29
C CYS A 3 25.01 -31.65 -24.60
N GLY A 4 25.03 -31.72 -23.28
CA GLY A 4 23.86 -31.39 -22.47
C GLY A 4 23.56 -29.91 -22.63
N ILE A 5 22.50 -29.59 -23.39
CA ILE A 5 21.93 -28.26 -23.44
C ILE A 5 21.29 -28.01 -22.07
N ALA A 6 22.08 -27.46 -21.13
CA ALA A 6 21.55 -26.76 -19.99
C ALA A 6 21.01 -25.43 -20.49
N GLY A 7 19.70 -25.19 -20.38
CA GLY A 7 19.14 -23.89 -20.75
C GLY A 7 17.64 -23.86 -20.98
N SER A 8 16.84 -24.40 -20.06
CA SER A 8 15.44 -23.97 -19.91
C SER A 8 15.36 -22.81 -18.92
N GLU A 9 16.28 -21.83 -19.02
CA GLU A 9 16.15 -20.61 -18.23
C GLU A 9 14.96 -19.84 -18.80
N VAL A 10 13.87 -19.84 -18.06
CA VAL A 10 12.71 -19.00 -18.38
C VAL A 10 13.19 -17.56 -18.21
N VAL A 11 13.37 -16.85 -19.32
CA VAL A 11 13.74 -15.43 -19.35
C VAL A 11 12.48 -14.58 -19.12
N ASP A 12 12.64 -13.35 -18.62
CA ASP A 12 11.52 -12.40 -18.53
C ASP A 12 10.99 -12.05 -19.94
N ASP A 13 9.69 -11.77 -20.03
CA ASP A 13 9.10 -11.30 -21.28
C ASP A 13 9.60 -9.87 -21.57
N PRO A 14 10.24 -9.61 -22.72
CA PRO A 14 10.71 -8.26 -23.05
C PRO A 14 9.60 -7.21 -23.01
N ARG A 15 8.34 -7.59 -23.27
CA ARG A 15 7.20 -6.67 -23.20
C ARG A 15 6.93 -6.21 -21.78
N ASP A 16 7.07 -7.12 -20.80
CA ASP A 16 6.88 -6.78 -19.39
C ASP A 16 7.93 -5.79 -18.93
N LEU A 17 9.20 -5.97 -19.36
CA LEU A 17 10.31 -5.10 -18.99
C LEU A 17 10.15 -3.65 -19.48
N THR A 18 9.40 -3.44 -20.57
CA THR A 18 9.22 -2.11 -21.19
C THR A 18 8.01 -1.32 -20.69
N ILE A 19 7.14 -1.91 -19.86
CA ILE A 19 5.97 -1.18 -19.34
C ILE A 19 6.44 -0.06 -18.42
N GLU A 20 5.95 1.15 -18.68
CA GLU A 20 6.29 2.34 -17.91
C GLU A 20 5.25 2.64 -16.83
N TYR A 21 5.72 3.04 -15.67
CA TYR A 21 4.91 3.44 -14.53
C TYR A 21 5.29 4.84 -14.04
N PRO A 22 4.32 5.64 -13.57
CA PRO A 22 4.61 6.88 -12.88
C PRO A 22 5.15 6.55 -11.49
N ILE A 23 6.43 6.78 -11.25
CA ILE A 23 7.10 6.50 -9.97
C ILE A 23 7.53 7.82 -9.33
N VAL A 24 7.06 8.04 -8.10
CA VAL A 24 7.51 9.13 -7.24
C VAL A 24 8.87 8.77 -6.65
N GLU A 25 8.97 7.59 -6.03
CA GLU A 25 10.19 7.11 -5.39
C GLU A 25 10.17 5.59 -5.13
N ILE A 26 11.37 5.02 -4.96
CA ILE A 26 11.58 3.65 -4.52
C ILE A 26 12.63 3.67 -3.40
N PHE A 27 12.30 3.12 -2.24
CA PHE A 27 13.16 3.16 -1.06
C PHE A 27 12.99 1.93 -0.17
N HIS A 28 13.95 1.69 0.72
CA HIS A 28 13.92 0.57 1.67
C HIS A 28 13.78 1.10 3.09
N SER A 29 12.71 0.70 3.78
CA SER A 29 12.38 1.11 5.14
C SER A 29 11.66 -0.02 5.88
N VAL A 30 11.09 0.28 7.05
CA VAL A 30 10.20 -0.62 7.78
C VAL A 30 8.75 -0.16 7.61
N GLN A 31 7.82 -1.10 7.44
CA GLN A 31 6.39 -0.78 7.43
C GLN A 31 6.02 -0.11 8.75
N GLY A 32 5.44 1.08 8.66
CA GLY A 32 5.11 1.91 9.81
C GLY A 32 3.68 1.73 10.30
N GLU A 33 2.85 0.93 9.62
CA GLU A 33 1.41 0.84 9.86
C GLU A 33 0.89 -0.61 9.86
N GLY A 34 -0.31 -0.82 10.43
CA GLY A 34 -1.08 -2.04 10.26
C GLY A 34 -0.51 -3.28 10.94
N ALA A 35 -0.88 -4.46 10.44
CA ALA A 35 -0.46 -5.77 10.96
C ALA A 35 1.02 -6.08 10.70
N ARG A 36 1.62 -5.42 9.70
CA ARG A 36 3.00 -5.65 9.28
C ARG A 36 3.98 -4.60 9.82
N VAL A 37 3.55 -3.78 10.78
CA VAL A 37 4.39 -2.76 11.40
C VAL A 37 5.71 -3.34 11.92
N GLY A 38 6.83 -2.64 11.64
CA GLY A 38 8.20 -3.04 11.99
C GLY A 38 8.87 -4.02 11.04
N ILE A 39 8.16 -4.56 10.04
CA ILE A 39 8.74 -5.50 9.06
C ILE A 39 9.44 -4.71 7.93
N PRO A 40 10.70 -5.02 7.58
CA PRO A 40 11.39 -4.38 6.46
C PRO A 40 10.72 -4.68 5.11
N HIS A 41 10.55 -3.62 4.30
CA HIS A 41 9.96 -3.64 2.96
C HIS A 41 10.64 -2.63 2.04
N ILE A 42 10.71 -2.96 0.75
CA ILE A 42 10.96 -1.99 -0.30
C ILE A 42 9.62 -1.34 -0.64
N PHE A 43 9.55 -0.03 -0.59
CA PHE A 43 8.38 0.75 -0.98
C PHE A 43 8.56 1.20 -2.42
N VAL A 44 7.55 0.95 -3.25
CA VAL A 44 7.45 1.51 -4.60
C VAL A 44 6.25 2.43 -4.58
N ARG A 45 6.51 3.74 -4.56
CA ARG A 45 5.51 4.79 -4.47
C ARG A 45 5.15 5.27 -5.89
N PHE A 46 3.95 4.94 -6.34
CA PHE A 46 3.45 5.37 -7.64
C PHE A 46 2.97 6.84 -7.60
N GLY A 47 2.93 7.48 -8.76
CA GLY A 47 2.28 8.76 -8.97
C GLY A 47 0.81 8.61 -9.39
N ASN A 48 0.08 9.72 -9.39
CA ASN A 48 -1.35 9.86 -9.68
C ASN A 48 -2.27 9.12 -8.69
N CYS A 49 -3.28 9.83 -8.18
CA CYS A 49 -4.37 9.25 -7.41
C CYS A 49 -5.72 9.67 -7.98
N ASN A 50 -6.73 8.80 -7.88
CA ASN A 50 -8.10 9.12 -8.25
C ASN A 50 -8.88 9.83 -7.13
N LEU A 51 -8.23 10.12 -6.00
CA LEU A 51 -8.75 10.89 -4.87
C LEU A 51 -7.72 11.96 -4.45
N ARG A 52 -8.17 13.02 -3.75
CA ARG A 52 -7.30 14.11 -3.28
C ARG A 52 -7.60 14.44 -1.82
N CYS A 53 -7.33 13.48 -0.95
CA CYS A 53 -7.71 13.56 0.46
C CYS A 53 -7.04 14.76 1.14
N GLU A 54 -7.76 15.50 1.99
CA GLU A 54 -7.23 16.68 2.68
C GLU A 54 -6.06 16.38 3.62
N TRP A 55 -5.98 15.14 4.12
CA TRP A 55 -4.91 14.65 4.99
C TRP A 55 -3.90 13.75 4.24
N CYS A 56 -3.83 13.85 2.91
CA CYS A 56 -2.80 13.13 2.17
C CYS A 56 -1.42 13.76 2.44
N ASP A 57 -0.46 12.94 2.84
CA ASP A 57 0.91 13.32 3.16
C ASP A 57 1.90 13.06 2.01
N THR A 58 1.41 12.57 0.87
CA THR A 58 2.22 12.20 -0.28
C THR A 58 1.98 13.17 -1.45
N ASP A 59 3.05 13.78 -1.98
CA ASP A 59 2.99 14.40 -3.32
C ASP A 59 3.03 13.31 -4.39
N PHE A 60 1.89 13.08 -5.04
CA PHE A 60 1.76 12.14 -6.14
C PHE A 60 1.59 12.82 -7.51
N ASP A 61 1.73 14.15 -7.58
CA ASP A 61 1.69 14.91 -8.84
C ASP A 61 3.09 15.09 -9.43
N THR A 62 4.14 14.99 -8.62
CA THR A 62 5.55 15.02 -9.05
C THR A 62 6.13 13.61 -9.16
N TYR A 63 6.30 13.09 -10.37
CA TYR A 63 6.84 11.75 -10.64
C TYR A 63 7.66 11.68 -11.93
N ALA A 64 8.44 10.61 -12.09
CA ALA A 64 9.09 10.24 -13.34
C ALA A 64 8.45 8.98 -13.91
N MET A 65 8.33 8.90 -15.24
CA MET A 65 8.01 7.63 -15.89
C MET A 65 9.24 6.73 -15.85
N GLN A 66 9.09 5.52 -15.34
CA GLN A 66 10.16 4.53 -15.25
C GLN A 66 9.68 3.20 -15.82
N SER A 67 10.52 2.53 -16.60
CA SER A 67 10.19 1.20 -17.10
C SER A 67 10.24 0.16 -15.98
N SER A 68 9.58 -0.98 -16.19
CA SER A 68 9.66 -2.12 -15.27
C SER A 68 11.11 -2.60 -15.07
N MET A 69 11.96 -2.43 -16.09
CA MET A 69 13.38 -2.70 -16.01
C MET A 69 14.10 -1.72 -15.07
N ASP A 70 13.85 -0.42 -15.18
CA ASP A 70 14.45 0.60 -14.30
C ASP A 70 14.01 0.42 -12.84
N ILE A 71 12.73 0.08 -12.64
CA ILE A 71 12.15 -0.24 -11.32
C ILE A 71 12.82 -1.49 -10.74
N LEU A 72 12.96 -2.55 -11.54
CA LEU A 72 13.61 -3.78 -11.13
C LEU A 72 15.07 -3.54 -10.73
N GLU A 73 15.82 -2.74 -11.51
CA GLU A 73 17.22 -2.43 -11.23
C GLU A 73 17.39 -1.76 -9.85
N GLN A 74 16.53 -0.79 -9.54
CA GLN A 74 16.52 -0.15 -8.22
C GLN A 74 16.16 -1.13 -7.10
N ILE A 75 15.13 -1.97 -7.30
CA ILE A 75 14.70 -2.97 -6.33
C ILE A 75 15.84 -3.97 -6.02
N LEU A 76 16.60 -4.38 -7.03
CA LEU A 76 17.71 -5.32 -6.89
C LEU A 76 18.88 -4.77 -6.07
N ALA A 77 18.96 -3.45 -5.86
CA ALA A 77 19.98 -2.83 -5.01
C ALA A 77 19.74 -3.03 -3.50
N PHE A 78 18.54 -3.48 -3.10
CA PHE A 78 18.18 -3.68 -1.71
C PHE A 78 18.21 -5.15 -1.30
N ASP A 79 18.75 -5.46 -0.12
CA ASP A 79 18.69 -6.79 0.50
C ASP A 79 17.37 -7.01 1.25
N CYS A 80 16.27 -7.00 0.49
CA CYS A 80 14.93 -7.23 1.01
C CYS A 80 14.08 -7.93 -0.04
N LYS A 81 13.26 -8.91 0.37
CA LYS A 81 12.37 -9.68 -0.52
C LYS A 81 10.89 -9.34 -0.38
N ARG A 82 10.54 -8.31 0.37
CA ARG A 82 9.16 -7.84 0.50
C ARG A 82 9.02 -6.48 -0.13
N ILE A 83 7.99 -6.30 -0.95
CA ILE A 83 7.71 -5.05 -1.65
C ILE A 83 6.30 -4.61 -1.29
N ILE A 84 6.11 -3.31 -1.02
CA ILE A 84 4.81 -2.68 -0.92
C ILE A 84 4.64 -1.71 -2.09
N PHE A 85 3.63 -1.96 -2.91
CA PHE A 85 3.11 -1.00 -3.88
C PHE A 85 2.19 -0.01 -3.15
N THR A 86 2.52 1.27 -3.19
CA THR A 86 1.78 2.35 -2.51
C THR A 86 1.83 3.61 -3.36
N GLY A 87 1.35 4.74 -2.86
CA GLY A 87 1.59 6.05 -3.46
C GLY A 87 0.77 6.31 -4.70
N GLY A 88 0.26 7.54 -4.81
CA GLY A 88 -0.91 7.75 -5.62
C GLY A 88 -1.97 6.68 -5.29
N GLU A 89 -2.66 6.18 -6.29
CA GLU A 89 -3.42 4.92 -6.19
C GLU A 89 -2.74 3.85 -7.07
N PRO A 90 -2.03 2.87 -6.48
CA PRO A 90 -1.31 1.85 -7.25
C PRO A 90 -2.25 0.97 -8.10
N ALA A 91 -3.50 0.76 -7.69
CA ALA A 91 -4.47 -0.03 -8.45
C ALA A 91 -4.93 0.67 -9.75
N LEU A 92 -4.53 1.92 -10.01
CA LEU A 92 -4.71 2.56 -11.32
C LEU A 92 -3.82 1.95 -12.40
N GLN A 93 -2.74 1.27 -12.00
CA GLN A 93 -1.74 0.73 -12.92
C GLN A 93 -2.02 -0.75 -13.23
N ASP A 94 -1.58 -1.24 -14.39
CA ASP A 94 -1.49 -2.68 -14.65
C ASP A 94 -0.24 -3.25 -13.99
N LEU A 95 -0.41 -3.93 -12.85
CA LEU A 95 0.71 -4.44 -12.05
C LEU A 95 1.19 -5.84 -12.47
N TRP A 96 0.54 -6.49 -13.43
CA TRP A 96 0.91 -7.84 -13.87
C TRP A 96 2.36 -7.98 -14.40
N PRO A 97 2.89 -7.03 -15.19
CA PRO A 97 4.29 -7.04 -15.60
C PRO A 97 5.25 -7.09 -14.41
N LEU A 98 5.11 -6.15 -13.47
CA LEU A 98 5.91 -6.12 -12.24
C LEU A 98 5.72 -7.39 -11.41
N HIS A 99 4.48 -7.87 -11.26
CA HIS A 99 4.21 -9.14 -10.59
C HIS A 99 5.05 -10.28 -11.17
N ARG A 100 4.97 -10.51 -12.49
CA ARG A 100 5.67 -11.65 -13.13
C ARG A 100 7.19 -11.54 -12.97
N ILE A 101 7.74 -10.34 -13.15
CA ILE A 101 9.17 -10.07 -13.02
C ILE A 101 9.65 -10.32 -11.58
N LEU A 102 8.90 -9.82 -10.59
CA LEU A 102 9.29 -9.85 -9.18
C LEU A 102 9.01 -11.21 -8.53
N LYS A 103 7.85 -11.83 -8.76
CA LYS A 103 7.52 -13.16 -8.21
C LYS A 103 8.52 -14.23 -8.69
N ARG A 104 8.98 -14.15 -9.94
CA ARG A 104 10.04 -15.05 -10.47
C ARG A 104 11.34 -14.98 -9.67
N ARG A 105 11.63 -13.82 -9.05
CA ARG A 105 12.82 -13.56 -8.24
C ARG A 105 12.58 -13.76 -6.74
N GLY A 106 11.47 -14.39 -6.38
CA GLY A 106 11.11 -14.75 -5.00
C GLY A 106 10.67 -13.56 -4.13
N TYR A 107 10.21 -12.46 -4.74
CA TYR A 107 9.63 -11.36 -3.96
C TYR A 107 8.21 -11.71 -3.47
N GLU A 108 7.87 -11.18 -2.31
CA GLU A 108 6.52 -11.09 -1.76
C GLU A 108 5.98 -9.68 -2.02
N LEU A 109 4.77 -9.59 -2.58
CA LEU A 109 4.18 -8.35 -3.07
C LEU A 109 2.95 -7.99 -2.25
N SER A 110 2.97 -6.79 -1.69
CA SER A 110 1.86 -6.19 -0.95
C SER A 110 1.37 -4.92 -1.64
N ILE A 111 0.15 -4.49 -1.34
CA ILE A 111 -0.39 -3.20 -1.78
C ILE A 111 -1.07 -2.45 -0.63
N GLU A 112 -0.94 -1.13 -0.66
CA GLU A 112 -1.76 -0.19 0.08
C GLU A 112 -2.63 0.56 -0.95
N THR A 113 -3.95 0.33 -0.92
CA THR A 113 -4.91 0.90 -1.89
C THR A 113 -6.07 1.59 -1.20
N ASN A 114 -6.66 2.60 -1.83
CA ASN A 114 -7.92 3.20 -1.39
C ASN A 114 -9.15 2.31 -1.65
N GLY A 115 -8.99 1.20 -2.38
CA GLY A 115 -10.01 0.17 -2.60
C GLY A 115 -11.08 0.52 -3.64
N THR A 116 -10.99 1.66 -4.33
CA THR A 116 -11.96 2.07 -5.36
C THR A 116 -11.84 1.27 -6.66
N ILE A 117 -10.78 0.48 -6.81
CA ILE A 117 -10.52 -0.42 -7.93
C ILE A 117 -10.36 -1.83 -7.36
N ALA A 118 -11.05 -2.80 -7.94
CA ALA A 118 -10.90 -4.20 -7.56
C ALA A 118 -9.67 -4.80 -8.25
N LEU A 119 -8.86 -5.51 -7.49
CA LEU A 119 -7.64 -6.16 -7.96
C LEU A 119 -7.97 -7.54 -8.54
N PRO A 120 -7.29 -7.96 -9.63
CA PRO A 120 -7.33 -9.34 -10.10
C PRO A 120 -6.88 -10.33 -9.02
N GLU A 121 -7.56 -11.48 -8.94
CA GLU A 121 -7.19 -12.56 -8.05
C GLU A 121 -5.77 -13.09 -8.36
N GLY A 122 -4.99 -13.36 -7.31
CA GLY A 122 -3.63 -13.89 -7.43
C GLY A 122 -2.56 -12.85 -7.80
N LEU A 123 -2.91 -11.57 -7.96
CA LEU A 123 -1.96 -10.52 -8.29
C LEU A 123 -0.99 -10.18 -7.15
N LEU A 124 -1.41 -10.31 -5.89
CA LEU A 124 -0.62 -9.87 -4.73
C LEU A 124 -0.76 -10.86 -3.57
N ASP A 125 0.26 -10.91 -2.73
CA ASP A 125 0.32 -11.78 -1.55
C ASP A 125 -0.34 -11.13 -0.32
N TRP A 126 -0.44 -9.79 -0.30
CA TRP A 126 -1.09 -9.03 0.78
C TRP A 126 -1.80 -7.78 0.27
N ILE A 127 -3.06 -7.60 0.67
CA ILE A 127 -3.89 -6.48 0.28
C ILE A 127 -4.33 -5.71 1.52
N CYS A 128 -3.84 -4.47 1.66
CA CYS A 128 -4.34 -3.50 2.61
C CYS A 128 -5.25 -2.50 1.89
N VAL A 129 -6.51 -2.42 2.34
CA VAL A 129 -7.50 -1.44 1.87
C VAL A 129 -7.69 -0.38 2.93
N SER A 130 -7.46 0.88 2.54
CA SER A 130 -7.75 2.06 3.37
C SER A 130 -8.84 2.89 2.70
N PRO A 131 -10.13 2.61 3.00
CA PRO A 131 -11.23 3.32 2.35
C PRO A 131 -11.24 4.80 2.74
N LYS A 132 -11.80 5.61 1.84
CA LYS A 132 -11.91 7.07 1.95
C LYS A 132 -13.35 7.56 1.78
N ASP A 133 -14.32 6.66 1.83
CA ASP A 133 -15.75 6.92 1.67
C ASP A 133 -16.35 7.79 2.78
N GLN A 134 -15.68 7.92 3.93
CA GLN A 134 -15.99 8.91 4.96
C GLN A 134 -15.79 10.37 4.49
N MET A 135 -14.88 10.58 3.52
CA MET A 135 -14.64 11.87 2.88
C MET A 135 -15.29 11.95 1.49
N TYR A 136 -15.36 10.82 0.79
CA TYR A 136 -15.93 10.72 -0.55
C TYR A 136 -17.09 9.69 -0.57
N PRO A 137 -18.28 10.03 -0.05
CA PRO A 137 -19.40 9.08 0.04
C PRO A 137 -19.86 8.49 -1.31
N GLN A 138 -19.50 9.14 -2.43
CA GLN A 138 -19.80 8.67 -3.78
C GLN A 138 -18.76 7.67 -4.31
N SER A 139 -17.57 7.60 -3.70
CA SER A 139 -16.51 6.66 -4.05
C SER A 139 -16.81 5.30 -3.47
N LYS A 140 -17.37 4.41 -4.30
CA LYS A 140 -17.67 3.04 -3.90
C LYS A 140 -16.39 2.23 -3.72
N ILE A 141 -16.27 1.56 -2.58
CA ILE A 141 -15.22 0.56 -2.33
C ILE A 141 -15.55 -0.71 -3.11
N LYS A 142 -14.73 -0.99 -4.13
CA LYS A 142 -14.87 -2.15 -5.03
C LYS A 142 -14.03 -3.34 -4.57
N GLN A 143 -12.85 -3.09 -3.99
CA GLN A 143 -12.06 -4.13 -3.34
C GLN A 143 -12.72 -4.48 -2.00
N ARG A 144 -13.48 -5.56 -1.97
CA ARG A 144 -14.30 -5.94 -0.81
C ARG A 144 -13.70 -7.03 0.06
N SER A 145 -12.53 -7.54 -0.31
CA SER A 145 -11.78 -8.53 0.46
C SER A 145 -10.29 -8.27 0.39
N GLY A 146 -9.55 -8.84 1.33
CA GLY A 146 -8.10 -8.72 1.42
C GLY A 146 -7.62 -9.16 2.79
N ASP A 147 -6.41 -8.77 3.15
CA ASP A 147 -5.81 -9.14 4.42
C ASP A 147 -6.15 -8.12 5.50
N GLU A 148 -6.07 -6.83 5.15
CA GLU A 148 -6.17 -5.74 6.09
C GLU A 148 -7.14 -4.64 5.62
N LEU A 149 -8.07 -4.28 6.50
CA LEU A 149 -8.89 -3.07 6.41
C LEU A 149 -8.36 -2.05 7.42
N LYS A 150 -7.75 -0.97 6.92
CA LYS A 150 -7.12 0.08 7.74
C LYS A 150 -7.78 1.43 7.48
N CYS A 151 -8.76 1.77 8.30
CA CYS A 151 -9.56 2.98 8.12
C CYS A 151 -8.95 4.17 8.86
N VAL A 152 -8.73 5.29 8.16
CA VAL A 152 -8.39 6.56 8.81
C VAL A 152 -9.63 7.08 9.56
N TYR A 153 -9.52 7.25 10.87
CA TYR A 153 -10.59 7.73 11.73
C TYR A 153 -10.56 9.25 11.86
N VAL A 154 -11.68 9.87 11.51
CA VAL A 154 -11.94 11.31 11.52
C VAL A 154 -13.27 11.66 12.19
N GLY A 155 -13.84 10.74 12.97
CA GLY A 155 -15.10 10.94 13.71
C GLY A 155 -16.34 10.32 13.05
N GLN A 156 -16.18 9.56 11.98
CA GLN A 156 -17.28 8.87 11.29
C GLN A 156 -17.86 7.70 12.11
N ASP A 157 -19.11 7.33 11.81
CA ASP A 157 -19.75 6.13 12.38
C ASP A 157 -19.12 4.86 11.78
N LEU A 158 -18.71 3.91 12.63
CA LEU A 158 -18.02 2.69 12.20
C LEU A 158 -18.94 1.69 11.49
N THR A 159 -20.27 1.81 11.64
CA THR A 159 -21.25 0.94 10.96
C THR A 159 -21.16 1.03 9.44
N MET A 160 -20.58 2.10 8.90
CA MET A 160 -20.30 2.21 7.46
C MET A 160 -19.36 1.12 6.93
N TYR A 161 -18.59 0.49 7.82
CA TYR A 161 -17.66 -0.59 7.48
C TYR A 161 -18.22 -1.99 7.75
N ASP A 162 -19.45 -2.15 8.25
CA ASP A 162 -20.03 -3.45 8.61
C ASP A 162 -20.06 -4.41 7.41
N ASP A 163 -20.38 -3.90 6.22
CA ASP A 163 -20.40 -4.67 4.97
C ASP A 163 -19.02 -4.83 4.30
N LEU A 164 -17.96 -4.27 4.90
CA LEU A 164 -16.57 -4.45 4.44
C LEU A 164 -15.80 -5.39 5.35
N ILE A 165 -16.01 -5.29 6.66
CA ILE A 165 -15.17 -5.91 7.68
C ILE A 165 -15.03 -7.43 7.51
N GLU A 166 -16.11 -8.10 7.09
CA GLU A 166 -16.16 -9.56 6.89
C GLU A 166 -15.24 -10.05 5.75
N GLY A 167 -14.82 -9.16 4.85
CA GLY A 167 -13.90 -9.49 3.77
C GLY A 167 -12.42 -9.44 4.14
N PHE A 168 -12.09 -9.01 5.36
CA PHE A 168 -10.71 -8.78 5.80
C PHE A 168 -10.38 -9.52 7.08
N SER A 169 -9.13 -9.98 7.22
CA SER A 169 -8.65 -10.71 8.40
C SER A 169 -8.19 -9.78 9.54
N HIS A 170 -7.82 -8.56 9.19
CA HIS A 170 -7.29 -7.56 10.10
C HIS A 170 -8.05 -6.26 9.98
N HIS A 171 -8.48 -5.70 11.11
CA HIS A 171 -9.25 -4.45 11.16
C HIS A 171 -8.51 -3.43 12.01
N TYR A 172 -8.18 -2.29 11.42
CA TYR A 172 -7.45 -1.22 12.08
C TYR A 172 -8.15 0.13 11.92
N LEU A 173 -8.19 0.88 13.02
CA LEU A 173 -8.42 2.32 12.99
C LEU A 173 -7.07 3.02 13.10
N GLN A 174 -6.82 3.90 12.14
CA GLN A 174 -5.65 4.75 12.09
C GLN A 174 -6.05 6.18 12.44
N PRO A 175 -5.42 6.82 13.44
CA PRO A 175 -5.66 8.23 13.69
C PRO A 175 -5.31 9.07 12.47
N CYS A 176 -6.14 10.06 12.16
CA CYS A 176 -5.75 11.09 11.20
C CYS A 176 -4.54 11.88 11.74
N TYR A 177 -3.54 12.06 10.89
CA TYR A 177 -2.37 12.87 11.16
C TYR A 177 -2.18 13.86 10.02
N ILE A 178 -1.99 15.14 10.34
CA ILE A 178 -1.75 16.20 9.37
C ILE A 178 -0.42 16.86 9.69
N GLU A 179 0.51 16.88 8.73
CA GLU A 179 1.88 17.40 8.90
C GLU A 179 1.90 18.89 9.26
N GLY A 180 0.96 19.68 8.74
CA GLY A 180 0.83 21.11 9.03
C GLY A 180 0.18 21.46 10.38
N GLU A 181 -0.37 20.47 11.09
CA GLU A 181 -1.06 20.68 12.36
C GLU A 181 -0.13 20.52 13.57
N SER A 182 -0.53 21.08 14.72
CA SER A 182 0.30 21.01 15.93
C SER A 182 0.38 19.60 16.52
N ILE A 183 1.45 19.33 17.30
CA ILE A 183 1.59 18.08 18.06
C ILE A 183 0.36 17.85 18.97
N GLU A 184 -0.17 18.91 19.58
CA GLU A 184 -1.37 18.83 20.42
C GLU A 184 -2.61 18.46 19.60
N TRP A 185 -2.74 19.00 18.39
CA TRP A 185 -3.84 18.66 17.49
C TRP A 185 -3.79 17.19 17.08
N ASN A 186 -2.64 16.72 16.59
CA ASN A 186 -2.44 15.32 16.21
C ASN A 186 -2.62 14.38 17.42
N GLY A 187 -2.09 14.75 18.59
CA GLY A 187 -2.24 14.00 19.84
C GLY A 187 -3.70 13.84 20.29
N ARG A 188 -4.56 14.85 20.10
CA ARG A 188 -6.00 14.73 20.38
C ARG A 188 -6.70 13.71 19.47
N HIS A 189 -6.35 13.67 18.19
CA HIS A 189 -6.92 12.69 17.24
C HIS A 189 -6.46 11.26 17.56
N PHE A 190 -5.22 11.12 18.04
CA PHE A 190 -4.69 9.83 18.50
C PHE A 190 -5.48 9.34 19.72
N ALA A 191 -5.68 10.20 20.72
CA ALA A 191 -6.46 9.86 21.92
C ALA A 191 -7.94 9.57 21.60
N GLN A 192 -8.53 10.29 20.66
CA GLN A 192 -9.91 10.03 20.21
C GLN A 192 -10.02 8.65 19.55
N THR A 193 -9.10 8.32 18.64
CA THR A 193 -9.08 7.03 17.96
C THR A 193 -8.84 5.88 18.94
N GLU A 194 -7.92 6.05 19.90
CA GLU A 194 -7.68 5.08 20.99
C GLU A 194 -8.96 4.79 21.78
N LYS A 195 -9.71 5.84 22.15
CA LYS A 195 -10.96 5.69 22.88
C LYS A 195 -11.98 4.88 22.07
N VAL A 196 -12.11 5.18 20.78
CA VAL A 196 -13.03 4.49 19.87
C VAL A 196 -12.66 3.02 19.73
N VAL A 197 -11.38 2.70 19.58
CA VAL A 197 -10.89 1.31 19.53
C VAL A 197 -11.23 0.57 20.83
N LYS A 198 -11.09 1.20 22.00
CA LYS A 198 -11.45 0.59 23.29
C LYS A 198 -12.92 0.20 23.41
N ASP A 199 -13.80 1.01 22.84
CA ASP A 199 -15.24 0.77 22.86
C ASP A 199 -15.68 -0.20 21.74
N ASN A 200 -14.78 -0.55 20.79
CA ASN A 200 -15.07 -1.38 19.62
C ASN A 200 -14.01 -2.48 19.41
N PRO A 201 -14.05 -3.60 20.17
CA PRO A 201 -12.97 -4.59 20.25
C PRO A 201 -12.68 -5.38 18.98
N ARG A 202 -13.51 -5.24 17.94
CA ARG A 202 -13.21 -5.76 16.59
C ARG A 202 -12.05 -5.01 15.94
N TRP A 203 -11.84 -3.75 16.30
CA TRP A 203 -10.82 -2.90 15.74
C TRP A 203 -9.56 -2.91 16.59
N ARG A 204 -8.41 -2.68 15.94
CA ARG A 204 -7.11 -2.44 16.60
C ARG A 204 -6.61 -1.05 16.21
N LEU A 205 -5.76 -0.46 17.05
CA LEU A 205 -5.12 0.81 16.74
C LEU A 205 -3.93 0.60 15.81
N SER A 206 -3.87 1.33 14.69
CA SER A 206 -2.70 1.43 13.81
C SER A 206 -2.12 2.84 13.95
N LEU A 207 -0.87 2.94 14.39
CA LEU A 207 -0.16 4.22 14.43
C LEU A 207 0.72 4.34 13.18
N GLN A 208 0.98 5.57 12.74
CA GLN A 208 1.95 5.87 11.68
C GLN A 208 3.34 6.02 12.31
N THR A 209 3.99 4.90 12.68
CA THR A 209 5.23 4.96 13.48
C THR A 209 6.41 5.54 12.72
N HIS A 210 6.39 5.49 11.39
CA HIS A 210 7.43 6.06 10.51
C HIS A 210 7.58 7.59 10.73
N LYS A 211 6.46 8.30 10.92
CA LYS A 211 6.46 9.74 11.25
C LYS A 211 7.23 10.09 12.52
N TRP A 212 7.31 9.15 13.46
CA TRP A 212 8.00 9.33 14.75
C TRP A 212 9.48 8.93 14.66
N MET A 213 9.80 8.04 13.73
CA MET A 213 11.17 7.64 13.44
C MET A 213 11.90 8.66 12.54
N GLY A 214 11.17 9.59 11.92
CA GLY A 214 11.74 10.53 10.95
C GLY A 214 12.20 9.82 9.68
N VAL A 215 11.50 8.74 9.31
CA VAL A 215 11.71 8.00 8.07
C VAL A 215 10.42 8.05 7.28
N ASP A 216 10.53 8.32 5.99
CA ASP A 216 9.42 8.24 5.02
C ASP A 216 9.39 6.86 4.35
#